data_AF-A0A9W2WKF8-F1
#
_entry.id   AF-A0A9W2WKF8-F1
#
_cell.length_a   1.000
_cell.length_b   1.000
_cell.length_c   1.000
_cell.angle_alpha   90.00
_cell.angle_beta   90.00
_cell.angle_gamma   90.00
#
_symmetry.space_group_name_H-M   'P 1'
#
loop_
_entity.id
_entity.type
_entity.pdbx_description
1 polymer ?
#
loop_
_entity_poly.entity_id
_entity_poly.type
_entity_poly.pdbx_seq_one_letter_code
_entity_poly.pdbx_strand_id
1 'polypeptide(L)'
;HNADDMAETVLMNFLRGDAGRLARGGGLGSPGEGGALPRCRPLQLASQKEVVLYAHFRRLDYFSEECVYAPEAFRGHARELLKLLEAARPSAVLDLVHSAERLALAPAARPPPPGACSRCGALASRALCQACALLDGLNRGRPRLAIGKGRRGLDEEGPPGGRGSHSRPDPRLRSPSPASRDSSSPLGSDDVGVRGRL
;
A
#
# COMPACT_ATOMS: atom_id res chain seq x y z
N HIS A 1 -8.86 1.75 3.18
CA HIS A 1 -9.56 1.49 1.91
C HIS A 1 -11.04 1.52 2.17
N ASN A 2 -11.59 2.72 2.09
CA ASN A 2 -13.02 3.00 2.08
C ASN A 2 -13.56 2.91 0.63
N ALA A 3 -14.83 3.24 0.40
CA ALA A 3 -15.45 3.21 -0.93
C ALA A 3 -14.76 4.17 -1.92
N ASP A 4 -14.40 5.38 -1.49
CA ASP A 4 -13.69 6.37 -2.30
C ASP A 4 -12.31 5.84 -2.77
N ASP A 5 -11.53 5.23 -1.87
CA ASP A 5 -10.24 4.61 -2.20
C ASP A 5 -10.38 3.53 -3.28
N MET A 6 -11.48 2.77 -3.23
CA MET A 6 -11.79 1.72 -4.20
C MET A 6 -12.18 2.33 -5.55
N ALA A 7 -13.07 3.32 -5.56
CA ALA A 7 -13.50 4.02 -6.77
C ALA A 7 -12.33 4.76 -7.45
N GLU A 8 -11.48 5.45 -6.69
CA GLU A 8 -10.24 6.06 -7.20
C GLU A 8 -9.35 5.01 -7.87
N THR A 9 -9.19 3.85 -7.25
CA THR A 9 -8.36 2.76 -7.78
C THR A 9 -8.93 2.20 -9.08
N VAL A 10 -10.25 1.99 -9.15
CA VAL A 10 -10.95 1.58 -10.37
C VAL A 10 -10.72 2.58 -11.48
N LEU A 11 -10.98 3.86 -11.21
CA LEU A 11 -10.83 4.95 -12.17
C LEU A 11 -9.39 5.08 -12.66
N MET A 12 -8.41 5.00 -11.77
CA MET A 12 -6.99 5.05 -12.13
C MET A 12 -6.59 3.89 -13.06
N ASN A 13 -7.08 2.68 -12.80
CA ASN A 13 -6.77 1.52 -13.65
C ASN A 13 -7.46 1.61 -15.01
N PHE A 14 -8.68 2.14 -15.04
CA PHE A 14 -9.42 2.41 -16.28
C PHE A 14 -8.69 3.45 -17.15
N LEU A 15 -8.35 4.62 -16.60
CA LEU A 15 -7.67 5.69 -17.32
C LEU A 15 -6.28 5.28 -17.84
N ARG A 16 -5.61 4.34 -17.19
CA ARG A 16 -4.31 3.81 -17.62
C ARG A 16 -4.40 2.63 -18.59
N GLY A 17 -5.61 2.10 -18.82
CA GLY A 17 -5.81 0.88 -19.59
C GLY A 17 -5.16 -0.37 -18.95
N ASP A 18 -5.02 -0.42 -17.63
CA ASP A 18 -4.44 -1.58 -16.93
C ASP A 18 -5.50 -2.67 -16.74
N ALA A 19 -5.80 -3.37 -17.85
CA ALA A 19 -6.80 -4.44 -17.89
C ALA A 19 -6.46 -5.58 -16.91
N GLY A 20 -5.18 -5.86 -16.65
CA GLY A 20 -4.77 -6.90 -15.71
C GLY A 20 -4.98 -6.53 -14.24
N ARG A 21 -4.98 -5.24 -13.88
CA ARG A 21 -5.44 -4.78 -12.56
C ARG A 21 -6.95 -4.76 -12.45
N LEU A 22 -7.66 -4.33 -13.49
CA LEU A 22 -9.13 -4.38 -13.52
C LEU A 22 -9.65 -5.82 -13.45
N ALA A 23 -9.03 -6.76 -14.17
CA ALA A 23 -9.45 -8.17 -14.24
C ALA A 23 -9.28 -8.95 -12.92
N ARG A 24 -8.52 -8.39 -11.97
CA ARG A 24 -8.41 -8.94 -10.61
C ARG A 24 -9.59 -8.55 -9.72
N GLY A 25 -10.49 -7.70 -10.21
CA GLY A 25 -11.74 -7.33 -9.55
C GLY A 25 -11.54 -6.48 -8.31
N GLY A 26 -12.50 -5.60 -8.05
CA GLY A 26 -12.59 -4.78 -6.84
C GLY A 26 -13.13 -5.51 -5.62
N GLY A 27 -13.15 -6.84 -5.62
CA GLY A 27 -13.83 -7.64 -4.59
C GLY A 27 -13.34 -7.39 -3.15
N LEU A 28 -14.10 -7.94 -2.19
CA LEU A 28 -13.98 -7.86 -0.71
C LEU A 28 -12.62 -8.24 -0.10
N GLY A 29 -11.59 -8.36 -0.91
CA GLY A 29 -10.27 -8.75 -0.51
C GLY A 29 -9.49 -9.39 -1.64
N SER A 30 -8.46 -10.11 -1.26
CA SER A 30 -7.85 -11.14 -2.10
C SER A 30 -7.74 -12.38 -1.22
N PRO A 31 -8.15 -13.57 -1.71
CA PRO A 31 -8.16 -14.80 -0.92
C PRO A 31 -6.76 -15.29 -0.51
N GLY A 32 -5.70 -14.59 -0.93
CA GLY A 32 -4.32 -15.00 -0.73
C GLY A 32 -3.95 -16.06 -1.77
N GLU A 33 -3.19 -15.67 -2.79
CA GLU A 33 -2.67 -16.60 -3.81
C GLU A 33 -1.16 -16.77 -3.61
N GLY A 34 -0.65 -17.99 -3.83
CA GLY A 34 0.79 -18.29 -3.82
C GLY A 34 1.49 -18.03 -2.48
N GLY A 35 0.81 -18.24 -1.36
CA GLY A 35 1.37 -17.98 -0.03
C GLY A 35 1.25 -16.54 0.45
N ALA A 36 0.56 -15.66 -0.29
CA ALA A 36 0.12 -14.37 0.25
C ALA A 36 -0.90 -14.59 1.36
N LEU A 37 -0.77 -13.81 2.43
CA LEU A 37 -1.84 -13.68 3.40
C LEU A 37 -3.09 -13.05 2.74
N PRO A 38 -4.29 -13.56 3.06
CA PRO A 38 -5.53 -12.93 2.64
C PRO A 38 -5.59 -11.48 3.12
N ARG A 39 -6.16 -10.60 2.28
CA ARG A 39 -6.39 -9.20 2.65
C ARG A 39 -7.89 -8.95 2.72
N CYS A 40 -8.38 -8.39 3.82
CA CYS A 40 -9.77 -7.94 3.96
C CYS A 40 -9.88 -6.41 3.82
N ARG A 41 -11.04 -5.92 3.36
CA ARG A 41 -11.36 -4.49 3.26
C ARG A 41 -12.73 -4.22 3.89
N PRO A 42 -12.83 -4.16 5.22
CA PRO A 42 -14.12 -4.09 5.91
C PRO A 42 -14.92 -2.80 5.61
N LEU A 43 -14.23 -1.72 5.23
CA LEU A 43 -14.85 -0.41 4.98
C LEU A 43 -15.11 -0.12 3.49
N GLN A 44 -14.96 -1.10 2.60
CA GLN A 44 -15.00 -0.83 1.15
C GLN A 44 -16.35 -0.34 0.62
N LEU A 45 -17.42 -0.43 1.42
CA LEU A 45 -18.75 0.07 1.09
C LEU A 45 -19.13 1.31 1.93
N ALA A 46 -18.25 1.78 2.81
CA ALA A 46 -18.44 3.00 3.57
C ALA A 46 -17.68 4.14 2.90
N SER A 47 -18.31 5.29 2.71
CA SER A 47 -17.68 6.49 2.16
C SER A 47 -16.68 7.10 3.12
N GLN A 48 -15.75 7.90 2.59
CA GLN A 48 -14.81 8.68 3.39
C GLN A 48 -15.54 9.61 4.36
N LYS A 49 -16.64 10.25 3.93
CA LYS A 49 -17.43 11.17 4.77
C LYS A 49 -18.02 10.44 5.98
N GLU A 50 -18.58 9.24 5.79
CA GLU A 50 -19.13 8.43 6.89
C GLU A 50 -18.03 7.97 7.87
N VAL A 51 -16.89 7.54 7.36
CA VAL A 51 -15.75 7.11 8.19
C VAL A 51 -15.23 8.27 9.03
N VAL A 52 -15.07 9.47 8.43
CA VAL A 52 -14.63 10.68 9.13
C VAL A 52 -15.66 11.13 10.16
N LEU A 53 -16.95 11.12 9.81
CA LEU A 53 -18.04 11.46 10.73
C LEU A 53 -18.08 10.49 11.92
N TYR A 54 -17.91 9.19 11.68
CA TYR A 54 -17.84 8.18 12.73
C TYR A 54 -16.66 8.41 13.67
N ALA A 55 -15.47 8.66 13.11
CA ALA A 55 -14.27 8.95 13.89
C ALA A 55 -14.46 10.20 14.77
N HIS A 56 -15.09 11.25 14.23
CA HIS A 56 -15.42 12.46 14.99
C HIS A 56 -16.40 12.17 16.14
N PHE A 57 -17.52 11.50 15.85
CA PHE A 57 -18.53 11.15 16.85
C PHE A 57 -17.95 10.29 17.99
N ARG A 58 -17.07 9.35 17.63
CA ARG A 58 -16.38 8.46 18.58
C ARG A 58 -15.16 9.08 19.24
N ARG A 59 -14.78 10.31 18.85
CA ARG A 59 -13.58 11.02 19.32
C ARG A 59 -12.31 10.17 19.18
N LEU A 60 -12.15 9.53 18.02
CA LEU A 60 -10.95 8.78 17.69
C LEU A 60 -9.85 9.74 17.28
N ASP A 61 -8.66 9.56 17.85
CA ASP A 61 -7.47 10.29 17.43
C ASP A 61 -6.97 9.72 16.10
N TYR A 62 -6.80 10.58 15.09
CA TYR A 62 -6.23 10.22 13.79
C TYR A 62 -5.41 11.37 13.21
N PHE A 63 -4.45 11.02 12.34
CA PHE A 63 -3.65 11.99 11.62
C PHE A 63 -4.32 12.35 10.29
N SER A 64 -4.50 13.65 10.04
CA SER A 64 -5.07 14.19 8.80
C SER A 64 -4.01 14.79 7.86
N GLU A 65 -2.74 14.78 8.25
CA GLU A 65 -1.64 15.32 7.46
C GLU A 65 -1.40 14.47 6.21
N GLU A 66 -1.40 15.12 5.05
CA GLU A 66 -1.04 14.47 3.80
C GLU A 66 0.49 14.41 3.63
N CYS A 67 0.96 13.35 2.96
CA CYS A 67 2.38 13.23 2.62
C CYS A 67 2.81 14.37 1.69
N VAL A 68 3.97 14.98 1.93
CA VAL A 68 4.53 16.07 1.11
C VAL A 68 4.75 15.70 -0.36
N TYR A 69 4.89 14.41 -0.66
CA TYR A 69 5.04 13.89 -2.02
C TYR A 69 3.71 13.48 -2.67
N ALA A 70 2.59 13.52 -1.94
CA ALA A 70 1.27 13.14 -2.45
C ALA A 70 0.73 14.03 -3.59
N PRO A 71 0.97 15.37 -3.61
CA PRO A 71 0.40 16.25 -4.65
C PRO A 71 0.81 15.88 -6.08
N GLU A 72 2.01 15.34 -6.26
CA GLU A 72 2.51 14.94 -7.59
C GLU A 72 1.94 13.58 -8.06
N ALA A 73 1.21 12.87 -7.21
CA ALA A 73 0.67 11.57 -7.54
C ALA A 73 -0.56 11.69 -8.46
N PHE A 74 -0.60 10.85 -9.50
CA PHE A 74 -1.76 10.72 -10.38
C PHE A 74 -3.10 10.49 -9.66
N ARG A 75 -3.07 9.92 -8.45
CA ARG A 75 -4.27 9.68 -7.64
C ARG A 75 -5.02 10.97 -7.31
N GLY A 76 -4.34 12.10 -7.14
CA GLY A 76 -5.01 13.40 -6.89
C GLY A 76 -5.99 13.78 -8.01
N HIS A 77 -5.60 13.58 -9.27
CA HIS A 77 -6.43 13.84 -10.44
C HIS A 77 -7.66 12.92 -10.49
N ALA A 78 -7.48 11.63 -10.17
CA ALA A 78 -8.59 10.68 -10.09
C ALA A 78 -9.58 11.05 -8.98
N ARG A 79 -9.08 11.50 -7.82
CA ARG A 79 -9.91 11.97 -6.70
C ARG A 79 -10.73 13.20 -7.06
N GLU A 80 -10.13 14.17 -7.73
CA GLU A 80 -10.84 15.39 -8.16
C GLU A 80 -11.97 15.07 -9.14
N LEU A 81 -11.69 14.23 -10.15
CA LEU A 81 -12.72 13.75 -11.07
C LEU A 81 -13.83 12.98 -10.33
N LEU A 82 -13.47 12.11 -9.39
CA LEU A 82 -14.45 11.36 -8.59
C LEU A 82 -15.36 12.29 -7.78
N LYS A 83 -14.82 13.36 -7.18
CA LYS A 83 -15.61 14.36 -6.46
C LYS A 83 -16.60 15.10 -7.36
N LEU A 84 -16.19 15.43 -8.59
CA LEU A 84 -17.10 16.04 -9.58
C LEU A 84 -18.26 15.09 -9.94
N LEU A 85 -17.96 13.79 -10.11
CA LEU A 85 -18.98 12.77 -10.37
C LEU A 85 -19.93 12.58 -9.18
N GLU A 86 -19.39 12.52 -7.96
CA GLU A 86 -20.18 12.39 -6.72
C GLU A 86 -21.11 13.60 -6.52
N ALA A 87 -20.63 14.81 -6.81
CA ALA A 87 -21.43 16.03 -6.73
C ALA A 87 -22.62 16.04 -7.71
N ALA A 88 -22.42 15.52 -8.93
CA ALA A 88 -23.49 15.37 -9.91
C ALA A 88 -24.44 14.22 -9.58
N ARG A 89 -23.90 13.11 -9.04
CA ARG A 89 -24.66 11.91 -8.69
C ARG A 89 -24.06 11.27 -7.44
N PRO A 90 -24.73 11.36 -6.27
CA PRO A 90 -24.20 10.83 -5.01
C PRO A 90 -23.85 9.34 -5.03
N SER A 91 -24.53 8.55 -5.87
CA SER A 91 -24.26 7.11 -6.00
C SER A 91 -23.01 6.78 -6.81
N ALA A 92 -22.36 7.75 -7.47
CA ALA A 92 -21.28 7.52 -8.43
C ALA A 92 -20.10 6.71 -7.85
N VAL A 93 -19.75 6.92 -6.58
CA VAL A 93 -18.68 6.20 -5.89
C VAL A 93 -18.98 4.69 -5.84
N LEU A 94 -20.14 4.32 -5.32
CA LEU A 94 -20.56 2.91 -5.23
C LEU A 94 -20.88 2.32 -6.59
N ASP A 95 -21.47 3.10 -7.50
CA ASP A 95 -21.75 2.67 -8.88
C ASP A 95 -20.47 2.27 -9.62
N LEU A 96 -19.37 3.01 -9.42
CA LEU A 96 -18.05 2.65 -9.98
C LEU A 96 -17.50 1.35 -9.39
N VAL A 97 -17.60 1.16 -8.08
CA VAL A 97 -17.17 -0.07 -7.40
C VAL A 97 -17.98 -1.26 -7.91
N HIS A 98 -19.31 -1.15 -7.93
CA HIS A 98 -20.19 -2.20 -8.45
C HIS A 98 -19.94 -2.49 -9.93
N SER A 99 -19.70 -1.45 -10.73
CA SER A 99 -19.37 -1.61 -12.15
C SER A 99 -18.08 -2.40 -12.33
N ALA A 100 -17.05 -2.12 -11.52
CA ALA A 100 -15.79 -2.84 -11.58
C ALA A 100 -15.89 -4.31 -11.15
N GLU A 101 -16.77 -4.62 -10.18
CA GLU A 101 -17.03 -6.01 -9.78
C GLU A 101 -17.75 -6.81 -10.87
N ARG A 102 -18.61 -6.14 -11.66
CA ARG A 102 -19.38 -6.74 -12.76
C ARG A 102 -18.66 -6.67 -14.10
N LEU A 103 -17.53 -5.97 -14.19
CA LEU A 103 -16.80 -5.75 -15.43
C LEU A 103 -16.16 -7.07 -15.89
N ALA A 104 -16.71 -7.66 -16.94
CA ALA A 104 -16.11 -8.82 -17.61
C ALA A 104 -15.01 -8.35 -18.56
N LEU A 105 -13.78 -8.80 -18.32
CA LEU A 105 -12.65 -8.60 -19.21
C LEU A 105 -12.25 -9.94 -19.85
N ALA A 106 -11.64 -9.86 -21.04
CA ALA A 106 -11.16 -11.04 -21.75
C ALA A 106 -10.24 -11.89 -20.83
N PRO A 107 -10.31 -13.23 -20.86
CA PRO A 107 -9.48 -14.10 -20.00
C PRO A 107 -7.98 -13.81 -20.13
N ALA A 108 -7.52 -13.46 -21.34
CA ALA A 108 -6.14 -13.08 -21.62
C ALA A 108 -5.66 -11.81 -20.87
N ALA A 109 -6.58 -11.01 -20.33
CA ALA A 109 -6.24 -9.86 -19.50
C ALA A 109 -5.75 -10.27 -18.10
N ARG A 110 -6.04 -11.50 -17.62
CA ARG A 110 -5.58 -11.94 -16.31
C ARG A 110 -4.07 -12.18 -16.33
N PRO A 111 -3.32 -11.58 -15.38
CA PRO A 111 -1.90 -11.85 -15.27
C PRO A 111 -1.65 -13.32 -14.88
N PRO A 112 -0.51 -13.89 -15.28
CA PRO A 112 -0.13 -15.23 -14.84
C PRO A 112 0.00 -15.29 -13.31
N PRO A 113 -0.16 -16.49 -12.70
CA PRO A 113 0.02 -16.65 -11.27
C PRO A 113 1.44 -16.22 -10.86
N PRO A 114 1.59 -15.55 -9.72
CA PRO A 114 2.91 -15.12 -9.26
C PRO A 114 3.76 -16.32 -8.82
N GLY A 115 5.06 -16.23 -9.06
CA GLY A 115 6.07 -17.14 -8.52
C GLY A 115 6.74 -16.57 -7.25
N ALA A 116 7.94 -17.06 -6.95
CA ALA A 116 8.74 -16.63 -5.80
C ALA A 116 10.00 -15.87 -6.23
N CYS A 117 10.36 -14.85 -5.45
CA CYS A 117 11.59 -14.08 -5.62
C CYS A 117 12.82 -14.96 -5.34
N SER A 118 13.78 -14.99 -6.26
CA SER A 118 15.02 -15.78 -6.11
C SER A 118 15.91 -15.32 -4.94
N ARG A 119 15.75 -14.07 -4.48
CA ARG A 119 16.57 -13.49 -3.39
C ARG A 119 15.96 -13.62 -2.01
N CYS A 120 14.65 -13.40 -1.87
CA CYS A 120 13.99 -13.35 -0.56
C CYS A 120 12.81 -14.31 -0.41
N GLY A 121 12.46 -15.08 -1.45
CA GLY A 121 11.35 -16.03 -1.45
C GLY A 121 9.95 -15.40 -1.48
N ALA A 122 9.81 -14.07 -1.33
CA ALA A 122 8.53 -13.39 -1.39
C ALA A 122 7.87 -13.49 -2.77
N LEU A 123 6.54 -13.38 -2.82
CA LEU A 123 5.79 -13.38 -4.08
C LEU A 123 6.32 -12.37 -5.10
N ALA A 124 6.54 -12.86 -6.32
CA ALA A 124 7.05 -12.06 -7.42
C ALA A 124 6.44 -12.52 -8.75
N SER A 125 6.21 -11.57 -9.65
CA SER A 125 5.80 -11.85 -11.04
C SER A 125 7.01 -12.01 -11.98
N ARG A 126 8.22 -11.95 -11.43
CA ARG A 126 9.52 -11.99 -12.11
C ARG A 126 10.53 -12.71 -11.20
N ALA A 127 11.76 -12.90 -11.67
CA ALA A 127 12.84 -13.48 -10.87
C ALA A 127 13.08 -12.73 -9.56
N LEU A 128 13.06 -11.39 -9.58
CA LEU A 128 13.18 -10.55 -8.39
C LEU A 128 11.87 -9.83 -8.07
N CYS A 129 11.51 -9.76 -6.78
CA CYS A 129 10.41 -8.92 -6.32
C CYS A 129 10.76 -7.43 -6.45
N GLN A 130 9.74 -6.59 -6.46
CA GLN A 130 9.90 -5.16 -6.67
C GLN A 130 10.82 -4.49 -5.64
N ALA A 131 10.75 -4.92 -4.38
CA ALA A 131 11.60 -4.38 -3.33
C ALA A 131 13.07 -4.75 -3.54
N CYS A 132 13.37 -6.03 -3.83
CA CYS A 132 14.73 -6.48 -4.11
C CYS A 132 15.35 -5.80 -5.32
N ALA A 133 14.57 -5.59 -6.39
CA ALA A 133 15.03 -4.88 -7.57
C ALA A 133 15.38 -3.41 -7.26
N LEU A 134 14.54 -2.71 -6.49
CA LEU A 134 14.78 -1.31 -6.09
C LEU A 134 16.03 -1.18 -5.22
N LEU A 135 16.20 -2.06 -4.24
CA LEU A 135 17.37 -2.05 -3.36
C LEU A 135 18.67 -2.37 -4.12
N ASP A 136 18.62 -3.31 -5.05
CA ASP A 136 19.78 -3.64 -5.90
C ASP A 136 20.17 -2.45 -6.79
N GLY A 137 19.19 -1.80 -7.43
CA GLY A 137 19.43 -0.58 -8.21
C GLY A 137 20.04 0.55 -7.37
N LEU A 138 19.58 0.73 -6.13
CA LEU A 138 20.14 1.73 -5.22
C LEU A 138 21.59 1.40 -4.82
N ASN A 139 21.86 0.15 -4.44
CA ASN A 139 23.20 -0.29 -4.01
C ASN A 139 24.24 -0.22 -5.13
N ARG A 140 23.81 -0.35 -6.39
CA ARG A 140 24.67 -0.19 -7.59
C ARG A 140 24.80 1.26 -8.05
N GLY A 141 24.21 2.23 -7.34
CA GLY A 141 24.20 3.64 -7.74
C GLY A 141 23.38 3.92 -9.02
N ARG A 142 22.49 3.00 -9.40
CA ARG A 142 21.66 3.06 -10.61
C ARG A 142 20.16 2.91 -10.28
N PRO A 143 19.57 3.86 -9.53
CA PRO A 143 18.19 3.74 -9.02
C PRO A 143 17.14 3.66 -10.15
N ARG A 144 17.43 4.23 -11.32
CA ARG A 144 16.51 4.21 -12.48
C ARG A 144 16.33 2.83 -13.10
N LEU A 145 17.27 1.90 -12.93
CA LEU A 145 17.16 0.54 -13.49
C LEU A 145 15.93 -0.21 -12.98
N ALA A 146 15.55 0.06 -11.73
CA ALA A 146 14.44 -0.60 -11.07
C ALA A 146 13.11 0.17 -11.17
N ILE A 147 13.02 1.22 -12.00
CA ILE A 147 11.84 2.09 -12.14
C ILE A 147 11.36 2.08 -13.61
N GLY A 148 10.05 1.93 -13.82
CA GLY A 148 9.42 2.00 -15.16
C GLY A 148 9.36 0.68 -15.95
N LYS A 149 8.89 0.77 -17.21
CA LYS A 149 8.70 -0.39 -18.12
C LYS A 149 10.01 -0.93 -18.71
N GLY A 150 11.14 -0.23 -18.53
CA GLY A 150 12.47 -0.58 -19.09
C GLY A 150 13.32 -1.57 -18.29
N ARG A 151 12.72 -2.38 -17.40
CA ARG A 151 13.44 -3.31 -16.50
C ARG A 151 13.93 -4.61 -17.16
N ARG A 152 14.20 -4.60 -18.47
CA ARG A 152 14.59 -5.81 -19.22
C ARG A 152 16.03 -6.28 -18.97
N GLY A 153 16.81 -5.58 -18.16
CA GLY A 153 18.24 -5.85 -17.97
C GLY A 153 18.67 -6.44 -16.63
N LEU A 154 17.75 -6.90 -15.78
CA LEU A 154 18.11 -7.53 -14.49
C LEU A 154 18.07 -9.06 -14.53
N ASP A 155 17.61 -9.65 -15.63
CA ASP A 155 17.51 -11.10 -15.78
C ASP A 155 18.79 -11.73 -16.39
N GLU A 156 19.81 -10.92 -16.76
CA GLU A 156 21.00 -11.35 -17.53
C GLU A 156 22.37 -11.15 -16.83
N GLU A 157 22.46 -10.53 -15.65
CA GLU A 157 23.74 -10.47 -14.92
C GLU A 157 23.73 -11.41 -13.71
N GLY A 158 24.42 -12.54 -13.88
CA GLY A 158 24.73 -13.50 -12.81
C GLY A 158 25.45 -12.86 -11.61
N PRO A 159 25.51 -13.56 -10.47
CA PRO A 159 25.92 -12.95 -9.21
C PRO A 159 27.40 -12.52 -9.25
N PRO A 160 27.74 -11.24 -9.00
CA PRO A 160 29.11 -10.88 -8.73
C PRO A 160 29.48 -11.40 -7.33
N GLY A 161 30.60 -12.12 -7.26
CA GLY A 161 31.09 -12.83 -6.08
C GLY A 161 31.09 -12.00 -4.80
N GLY A 162 30.66 -12.64 -3.71
CA GLY A 162 30.59 -12.05 -2.39
C GLY A 162 31.97 -11.56 -1.92
N ARG A 163 32.06 -10.25 -1.67
CA ARG A 163 33.02 -9.71 -0.70
C ARG A 163 32.25 -9.44 0.57
N GLY A 164 32.53 -10.25 1.60
CA GLY A 164 31.91 -10.13 2.91
C GLY A 164 32.19 -8.76 3.53
N SER A 165 31.13 -8.06 3.92
CA SER A 165 31.22 -6.95 4.86
C SER A 165 30.83 -7.46 6.23
N HIS A 166 31.80 -7.53 7.14
CA HIS A 166 31.56 -7.74 8.56
C HIS A 166 30.61 -6.66 9.09
N SER A 167 29.42 -7.05 9.53
CA SER A 167 28.53 -6.21 10.33
C SER A 167 29.09 -6.14 11.75
N ARG A 168 29.48 -4.94 12.19
CA ARG A 168 29.64 -4.65 13.63
C ARG A 168 28.27 -4.73 14.29
N PRO A 169 28.11 -5.42 15.44
CA PRO A 169 26.82 -5.48 16.11
C PRO A 169 26.44 -4.13 16.74
N ASP A 170 25.15 -3.82 16.65
CA ASP A 170 24.50 -2.64 17.24
C ASP A 170 24.47 -2.76 18.77
N PRO A 171 25.05 -1.80 19.53
CA PRO A 171 25.11 -1.87 20.99
C PRO A 171 23.76 -1.66 21.70
N ARG A 172 22.64 -1.45 20.97
CA ARG A 172 21.33 -1.17 21.58
C ARG A 172 20.39 -2.39 21.73
N LEU A 173 20.83 -3.58 21.32
CA LEU A 173 20.08 -4.83 21.53
C LEU A 173 20.66 -5.64 22.69
N ARG A 174 20.53 -5.11 23.92
CA ARG A 174 20.67 -5.90 25.14
C ARG A 174 19.33 -5.90 25.85
N SER A 175 18.61 -7.00 25.76
CA SER A 175 17.41 -7.24 26.57
C SER A 175 17.81 -7.35 28.04
N PRO A 176 17.12 -6.67 28.98
CA PRO A 176 17.32 -6.92 30.40
C PRO A 176 16.55 -8.17 30.85
N SER A 177 17.21 -9.00 31.67
CA SER A 177 16.62 -10.14 32.37
C SER A 177 15.69 -9.67 33.50
N PRO A 178 14.65 -10.43 33.91
CA PRO A 178 13.64 -9.91 34.82
C PRO A 178 14.13 -9.93 36.28
N ALA A 179 14.05 -8.80 36.96
CA ALA A 179 14.19 -8.70 38.41
C ALA A 179 12.89 -8.21 39.03
N SER A 180 12.60 -8.85 40.17
CA SER A 180 11.49 -8.72 41.11
C SER A 180 10.77 -7.37 41.24
N ARG A 181 9.45 -7.50 41.41
CA ARG A 181 8.52 -6.49 41.91
C ARG A 181 9.05 -5.80 43.17
N ASP A 182 8.97 -4.47 43.21
CA ASP A 182 8.50 -3.79 44.40
C ASP A 182 7.90 -2.41 44.12
N SER A 183 7.04 -2.02 45.05
CA SER A 183 6.01 -0.98 45.01
C SER A 183 6.49 0.48 45.11
N SER A 184 5.72 1.42 44.53
CA SER A 184 5.36 2.79 45.00
C SER A 184 5.28 3.86 43.89
N SER A 185 4.11 4.52 43.78
CA SER A 185 3.85 5.82 43.10
C SER A 185 4.32 6.98 44.02
N PRO A 186 4.46 8.29 43.61
CA PRO A 186 3.49 9.08 42.82
C PRO A 186 4.01 10.24 41.92
N LEU A 187 3.10 10.73 41.04
CA LEU A 187 2.81 12.11 40.56
C LEU A 187 3.88 13.05 39.91
N GLY A 188 3.45 13.72 38.82
CA GLY A 188 4.01 14.95 38.21
C GLY A 188 4.07 14.86 36.67
N SER A 189 3.09 15.33 35.89
CA SER A 189 2.80 16.70 35.39
C SER A 189 3.66 17.19 34.21
N ASP A 190 2.97 17.91 33.31
CA ASP A 190 3.42 18.70 32.12
C ASP A 190 3.59 17.91 30.80
N ASP A 191 2.66 17.94 29.83
CA ASP A 191 2.09 19.03 29.00
C ASP A 191 3.03 19.49 27.87
N VAL A 192 2.75 19.03 26.62
CA VAL A 192 2.82 19.74 25.32
C VAL A 192 1.99 18.89 24.33
N GLY A 193 0.73 19.22 23.96
CA GLY A 193 0.35 20.20 22.92
C GLY A 193 0.78 19.70 21.53
N VAL A 194 -0.05 19.12 20.66
CA VAL A 194 -1.03 19.81 19.80
C VAL A 194 -2.13 18.81 19.44
N ARG A 195 -3.35 19.05 19.92
CA ARG A 195 -4.57 18.37 19.45
C ARG A 195 -5.25 19.28 18.45
N GLY A 196 -5.24 18.91 17.17
CA GLY A 196 -6.13 19.52 16.18
C GLY A 196 -7.57 19.20 16.53
N ARG A 197 -8.26 20.12 17.20
CA ARG A 197 -9.73 20.13 17.28
C ARG A 197 -10.24 20.94 16.08
N LEU A 198 -11.06 20.29 15.25
CA LEU A 198 -12.06 20.97 14.42
C LEU A 198 -13.37 20.98 15.19
#